data_AF-A0A0X4ENP5-F1
#
_entry.id   AF-A0A0X4ENP5-F1
#
_cell.length_a   1.000
_cell.length_b   1.000
_cell.length_c   1.000
_cell.angle_alpha   90.00
_cell.angle_beta   90.00
_cell.angle_gamma   90.00
#
_symmetry.space_group_name_H-M   'P 1'
#
loop_
_entity.id
_entity.type
_entity.pdbx_description
1 polymer ?
#
loop_
_entity_poly.entity_id
_entity_poly.type
_entity_poly.pdbx_seq_one_letter_code
_entity_poly.pdbx_strand_id
1 'polypeptide(L)'
;MPIKCHNRVLLLLACVAIAAVALPFVNVAPNRLMSGEGRYLWEVWAFTPWWLTAALGAWVALSLWQGRTAQWLTLLLAEGLFIILFWGAGQAATHMASAESPLARTTVGSGLWLWLALCLLACSDAIRRLISSAVWRWVLNAQIWCIPLFLLFSGELNNLSLLKEYANRQEVFDDALAQHLTILFGTLFPALLLGIPLGMWCYRHPSRQGGVFAVLNVIQTIPSVALFGLLIAPLAGLVKSFPVLGTLGIAGTGLTPALIALVLYALLPLVRGVVAGLSQIAPDVLESAHAMGMSARQCFWKIQLPLALPLLLRSLRVVAVQTVGMAVIAALIGAGGFGALVFQGLLSSALDLVLLGVVPTIALAVVVDALFALWLALIRRRAND
;
A
#
# COMPACT_ATOMS: atom_id res chain seq x y z
N MET A 1 -25.91 -31.37 19.16
CA MET A 1 -24.57 -31.45 18.52
C MET A 1 -23.86 -30.12 18.71
N PRO A 2 -22.59 -30.06 19.15
CA PRO A 2 -21.89 -28.79 19.31
C PRO A 2 -21.63 -28.15 17.94
N ILE A 3 -22.10 -26.92 17.75
CA ILE A 3 -21.85 -26.14 16.53
C ILE A 3 -20.35 -25.82 16.47
N LYS A 4 -19.64 -26.38 15.49
CA LYS A 4 -18.20 -26.17 15.31
C LYS A 4 -17.96 -25.10 14.23
N CYS A 5 -17.31 -24.00 14.61
CA CYS A 5 -16.88 -22.97 13.66
C CYS A 5 -15.60 -23.42 12.94
N HIS A 6 -15.67 -23.50 11.61
CA HIS A 6 -14.57 -23.95 10.75
C HIS A 6 -13.75 -22.78 10.19
N ASN A 7 -14.36 -21.60 10.01
CA ASN A 7 -13.66 -20.36 9.64
C ASN A 7 -13.94 -19.23 10.64
N ARG A 8 -13.09 -19.14 11.67
CA ARG A 8 -13.17 -18.08 12.70
C ARG A 8 -12.91 -16.69 12.15
N VAL A 9 -12.10 -16.57 11.08
CA VAL A 9 -11.80 -15.29 10.44
C VAL A 9 -13.06 -14.75 9.77
N LEU A 10 -13.74 -15.56 8.96
CA LEU A 10 -14.98 -15.16 8.31
C LEU A 10 -16.08 -14.81 9.31
N LEU A 11 -16.20 -15.58 10.41
CA LEU A 11 -17.16 -15.27 11.47
C LEU A 11 -16.87 -13.90 12.12
N LEU A 12 -15.60 -13.60 12.41
CA LEU A 12 -15.20 -12.30 12.95
C LEU A 12 -15.48 -11.18 11.96
N LEU A 13 -15.19 -11.37 10.67
CA LEU A 13 -15.50 -10.40 9.63
C LEU A 13 -17.01 -10.15 9.52
N ALA A 14 -17.84 -11.19 9.65
CA ALA A 14 -19.30 -11.06 9.67
C ALA A 14 -19.79 -10.25 10.90
N CYS A 15 -19.21 -10.49 12.08
CA CYS A 15 -19.55 -9.71 13.28
C CYS A 15 -19.20 -8.22 13.12
N VAL A 16 -18.02 -7.91 12.57
CA VAL A 16 -17.63 -6.51 12.30
C VAL A 16 -18.52 -5.90 11.21
N ALA A 17 -18.89 -6.69 10.21
CA ALA A 17 -19.77 -6.26 9.12
C ALA A 17 -21.19 -5.92 9.62
N ILE A 18 -21.72 -6.63 10.62
CA ILE A 18 -22.97 -6.26 11.29
C ILE A 18 -22.86 -4.87 11.93
N ALA A 19 -21.76 -4.58 12.62
CA ALA A 19 -21.53 -3.25 13.19
C ALA A 19 -21.41 -2.17 12.11
N ALA A 20 -20.85 -2.52 10.94
CA ALA A 20 -20.71 -1.61 9.80
C ALA A 20 -22.06 -1.17 9.20
N VAL A 21 -23.14 -1.92 9.41
CA VAL A 21 -24.51 -1.54 8.97
C VAL A 21 -25.01 -0.29 9.71
N ALA A 22 -24.55 -0.06 10.94
CA ALA A 22 -24.92 1.11 11.74
C ALA A 22 -24.16 2.38 11.34
N LEU A 23 -23.30 2.32 10.32
CA LEU A 23 -22.51 3.45 9.84
C LEU A 23 -23.09 4.00 8.53
N PRO A 24 -22.88 5.30 8.23
CA PRO A 24 -23.38 5.90 7.00
C PRO A 24 -22.71 5.27 5.77
N PHE A 25 -23.52 5.02 4.74
CA PHE A 25 -23.08 4.45 3.47
C PHE A 25 -22.41 5.51 2.60
N VAL A 26 -23.04 6.68 2.49
CA VAL A 26 -22.49 7.89 1.84
C VAL A 26 -22.75 9.09 2.74
N ASN A 27 -21.95 10.15 2.59
CA ASN A 27 -22.32 11.46 3.16
C ASN A 27 -22.66 12.41 2.02
N VAL A 28 -23.81 13.06 2.13
CA VAL A 28 -24.34 13.99 1.11
C VAL A 28 -24.30 15.40 1.69
N ALA A 29 -23.62 16.30 1.00
CA ALA A 29 -23.60 17.73 1.31
C ALA A 29 -24.24 18.52 0.17
N PRO A 30 -25.13 19.49 0.44
CA PRO A 30 -25.76 20.31 -0.60
C PRO A 30 -24.76 21.08 -1.48
N ASN A 31 -23.64 21.50 -0.89
CA ASN A 31 -22.55 22.20 -1.57
C ASN A 31 -21.25 22.10 -0.75
N ARG A 32 -20.19 22.81 -1.17
CA ARG A 32 -18.86 22.83 -0.50
C ARG A 32 -18.84 23.53 0.87
N LEU A 33 -19.86 24.32 1.21
CA LEU A 33 -19.87 25.17 2.40
C LEU A 33 -20.67 24.55 3.57
N MET A 34 -21.52 23.56 3.27
CA MET A 34 -22.35 22.91 4.26
C MET A 34 -21.78 21.55 4.64
N SER A 35 -21.90 21.18 5.91
CA SER A 35 -21.54 19.85 6.39
C SER A 35 -22.42 18.79 5.74
N GLY A 36 -21.81 17.66 5.39
CA GLY A 36 -22.56 16.52 4.85
C GLY A 36 -23.33 15.78 5.92
N GLU A 37 -24.53 15.32 5.58
CA GLU A 37 -25.31 14.41 6.40
C GLU A 37 -25.04 12.96 5.95
N GLY A 38 -24.81 12.09 6.92
CA GLY A 38 -24.61 10.67 6.67
C GLY A 38 -25.93 10.01 6.29
N ARG A 39 -25.98 9.41 5.10
CA ARG A 39 -27.12 8.63 4.64
C ARG A 39 -26.83 7.15 4.80
N TYR A 40 -27.75 6.45 5.46
CA TYR A 40 -27.65 5.01 5.62
C TYR A 40 -28.03 4.29 4.34
N LEU A 41 -27.62 3.03 4.21
CA LEU A 41 -27.84 2.30 2.96
C LEU A 41 -29.32 2.20 2.56
N TRP A 42 -30.21 1.99 3.53
CA TRP A 42 -31.66 1.88 3.28
C TRP A 42 -32.32 3.22 2.91
N GLU A 43 -31.62 4.35 3.09
CA GLU A 43 -32.10 5.68 2.67
C GLU A 43 -31.65 6.02 1.25
N VAL A 44 -30.52 5.42 0.84
CA VAL A 44 -29.87 5.68 -0.45
C VAL A 44 -30.45 4.80 -1.54
N TRP A 45 -30.81 3.56 -1.20
CA TRP A 45 -31.44 2.62 -2.11
C TRP A 45 -32.95 2.63 -1.90
N ALA A 46 -33.72 2.75 -2.99
CA ALA A 46 -35.19 2.75 -2.96
C ALA A 46 -35.80 1.45 -2.41
N PHE A 47 -35.00 0.39 -2.28
CA PHE A 47 -35.41 -0.92 -1.77
C PHE A 47 -34.66 -1.24 -0.48
N THR A 48 -35.35 -1.85 0.48
CA THR A 48 -34.74 -2.37 1.70
C THR A 48 -33.62 -3.35 1.36
N PRO A 49 -32.40 -3.22 1.92
CA PRO A 49 -31.23 -3.99 1.51
C PRO A 49 -31.23 -5.42 2.08
N TRP A 50 -32.26 -6.20 1.78
CA TRP A 50 -32.39 -7.61 2.20
C TRP A 50 -31.22 -8.48 1.71
N TRP A 51 -30.56 -8.07 0.62
CA TRP A 51 -29.37 -8.73 0.10
C TRP A 51 -28.17 -8.63 1.05
N LEU A 52 -28.05 -7.57 1.87
CA LEU A 52 -26.98 -7.44 2.86
C LEU A 52 -27.21 -8.29 4.09
N THR A 53 -28.44 -8.34 4.58
CA THR A 53 -28.77 -9.23 5.70
C THR A 53 -28.63 -10.69 5.26
N ALA A 54 -29.02 -11.02 4.03
CA ALA A 54 -28.76 -12.32 3.42
C ALA A 54 -27.26 -12.60 3.27
N ALA A 55 -26.46 -11.63 2.82
CA ALA A 55 -25.00 -11.78 2.69
C ALA A 55 -24.32 -12.03 4.05
N LEU A 56 -24.72 -11.30 5.09
CA LEU A 56 -24.25 -11.51 6.47
C LEU A 56 -24.63 -12.89 6.99
N GLY A 57 -25.89 -13.29 6.83
CA GLY A 57 -26.36 -14.62 7.20
C GLY A 57 -25.59 -15.72 6.46
N ALA A 58 -25.31 -15.51 5.17
CA ALA A 58 -24.51 -16.41 4.36
C ALA A 58 -23.05 -16.50 4.85
N TRP A 59 -22.39 -15.40 5.20
CA TRP A 59 -21.04 -15.44 5.80
C TRP A 59 -21.01 -16.21 7.11
N VAL A 60 -22.00 -16.01 7.99
CA VAL A 60 -22.12 -16.79 9.23
C VAL A 60 -22.31 -18.27 8.93
N ALA A 61 -23.24 -18.63 8.03
CA ALA A 61 -23.47 -20.03 7.65
C ALA A 61 -22.23 -20.68 7.02
N LEU A 62 -21.57 -19.98 6.10
CA LEU A 62 -20.34 -20.43 5.44
C LEU A 62 -19.17 -20.56 6.43
N SER A 63 -19.15 -19.77 7.51
CA SER A 63 -18.14 -19.90 8.56
C SER A 63 -18.26 -21.22 9.35
N LEU A 64 -19.47 -21.80 9.39
CA LEU A 64 -19.76 -23.08 10.03
C LEU A 64 -19.58 -24.26 9.07
N TRP A 65 -19.55 -24.01 7.76
CA TRP A 65 -19.42 -25.06 6.74
C TRP A 65 -17.95 -25.37 6.44
N GLN A 66 -17.56 -26.64 6.59
CA GLN A 66 -16.25 -27.15 6.18
C GLN A 66 -16.22 -27.53 4.70
N GLY A 67 -15.12 -27.22 4.02
CA GLY A 67 -14.82 -27.72 2.67
C GLY A 67 -14.37 -26.63 1.70
N ARG A 68 -13.90 -27.05 0.51
CA ARG A 68 -13.49 -26.12 -0.56
C ARG A 68 -14.67 -25.37 -1.16
N THR A 69 -15.84 -26.00 -1.21
CA THR A 69 -17.09 -25.39 -1.68
C THR A 69 -17.46 -24.16 -0.85
N ALA A 70 -17.38 -24.26 0.47
CA ALA A 70 -17.64 -23.13 1.37
C ALA A 70 -16.69 -21.95 1.11
N GLN A 71 -15.41 -22.21 0.81
CA GLN A 71 -14.44 -21.16 0.50
C GLN A 71 -14.69 -20.52 -0.87
N TRP A 72 -15.06 -21.30 -1.89
CA TRP A 72 -15.47 -20.76 -3.19
C TRP A 72 -16.73 -19.89 -3.08
N LEU A 73 -17.74 -20.36 -2.35
CA LEU A 73 -18.95 -19.57 -2.09
C LEU A 73 -18.63 -18.30 -1.29
N THR A 74 -17.73 -18.38 -0.31
CA THR A 74 -17.26 -17.19 0.43
C THR A 74 -16.61 -16.17 -0.51
N LEU A 75 -15.72 -16.62 -1.40
CA LEU A 75 -15.06 -15.76 -2.37
C LEU A 75 -16.06 -15.10 -3.31
N LEU A 76 -16.93 -15.88 -3.95
CA LEU A 76 -17.93 -15.37 -4.89
C LEU A 76 -18.90 -14.39 -4.23
N LEU A 77 -19.34 -14.68 -3.01
CA LEU A 77 -20.27 -13.82 -2.28
C LEU A 77 -19.59 -12.53 -1.81
N ALA A 78 -18.36 -12.60 -1.29
CA ALA A 78 -17.61 -11.42 -0.88
C ALA A 78 -17.25 -10.53 -2.07
N GLU A 79 -16.88 -11.11 -3.21
CA GLU A 79 -16.58 -10.38 -4.44
C GLU A 79 -17.83 -9.73 -5.03
N GLY A 80 -18.93 -10.48 -5.12
CA GLY A 80 -20.22 -9.93 -5.57
C GLY A 80 -20.69 -8.79 -4.67
N LEU A 81 -20.55 -8.94 -3.35
CA LEU A 81 -20.88 -7.88 -2.39
C LEU A 81 -19.99 -6.64 -2.56
N PHE A 82 -18.69 -6.83 -2.75
CA PHE A 82 -17.75 -5.75 -3.03
C PHE A 82 -18.17 -4.94 -4.27
N ILE A 83 -18.50 -5.63 -5.36
CA ILE A 83 -18.93 -5.01 -6.62
C ILE A 83 -20.27 -4.25 -6.44
N ILE A 84 -21.26 -4.87 -5.80
CA ILE A 84 -22.58 -4.25 -5.60
C ILE A 84 -22.46 -2.99 -4.73
N LEU A 85 -21.66 -3.04 -3.66
CA LEU A 85 -21.45 -1.88 -2.80
C LEU A 85 -20.69 -0.76 -3.52
N PHE A 86 -19.67 -1.10 -4.31
CA PHE A 86 -18.89 -0.14 -5.06
C PHE A 86 -19.72 0.54 -6.15
N TRP A 87 -20.50 -0.23 -6.92
CA TRP A 87 -21.47 0.29 -7.88
C TRP A 87 -22.58 1.12 -7.21
N GLY A 88 -23.09 0.64 -6.08
CA GLY A 88 -24.11 1.32 -5.28
C GLY A 88 -23.70 2.72 -4.82
N ALA A 89 -22.40 2.97 -4.62
CA ALA A 89 -21.87 4.29 -4.33
C ALA A 89 -22.05 5.26 -5.51
N GLY A 90 -21.82 4.79 -6.74
CA GLY A 90 -22.03 5.58 -7.96
C GLY A 90 -23.50 5.90 -8.21
N GLN A 91 -24.36 4.89 -8.03
CA GLN A 91 -25.81 5.06 -8.14
C GLN A 91 -26.35 6.05 -7.10
N ALA A 92 -25.89 5.93 -5.85
CA ALA A 92 -26.19 6.89 -4.79
C ALA A 92 -25.84 8.33 -5.19
N ALA A 93 -24.63 8.53 -5.72
CA ALA A 93 -24.16 9.84 -6.14
C ALA A 93 -24.96 10.40 -7.32
N THR A 94 -25.28 9.56 -8.30
CA THR A 94 -26.06 9.94 -9.49
C THR A 94 -27.49 10.32 -9.12
N HIS A 95 -28.15 9.52 -8.27
CA HIS A 95 -29.51 9.81 -7.81
C HIS A 95 -29.58 11.16 -7.07
N MET A 96 -28.66 11.41 -6.14
CA MET A 96 -28.60 12.67 -5.38
C MET A 96 -28.31 13.89 -6.27
N ALA A 97 -27.39 13.74 -7.25
CA ALA A 97 -27.09 14.80 -8.20
C ALA A 97 -28.29 15.18 -9.08
N SER A 98 -29.13 14.20 -9.44
CA SER A 98 -30.35 14.44 -10.22
C SER A 98 -31.54 14.94 -9.41
N ALA A 99 -31.68 14.51 -8.15
CA ALA A 99 -32.87 14.76 -7.34
C ALA A 99 -32.79 16.05 -6.50
N GLU A 100 -31.60 16.43 -6.01
CA GLU A 100 -31.45 17.59 -5.11
C GLU A 100 -30.86 18.79 -5.84
N SER A 101 -29.63 18.67 -6.36
CA SER A 101 -28.94 19.75 -7.06
C SER A 101 -27.67 19.24 -7.76
N PRO A 102 -27.29 19.79 -8.93
CA PRO A 102 -26.01 19.49 -9.57
C PRO A 102 -24.79 19.83 -8.69
N LEU A 103 -24.96 20.74 -7.73
CA LEU A 103 -23.92 21.17 -6.79
C LEU A 103 -23.75 20.22 -5.59
N ALA A 104 -24.67 19.26 -5.42
CA ALA A 104 -24.60 18.28 -4.35
C ALA A 104 -23.32 17.43 -4.47
N ARG A 105 -22.68 17.21 -3.31
CA ARG A 105 -21.47 16.41 -3.16
C ARG A 105 -21.81 15.13 -2.42
N THR A 106 -21.62 14.00 -3.08
CA THR A 106 -21.75 12.68 -2.47
C THR A 106 -20.35 12.10 -2.24
N THR A 107 -20.02 11.87 -0.98
CA THR A 107 -18.74 11.31 -0.53
C THR A 107 -18.95 9.90 0.02
N VAL A 108 -17.90 9.09 -0.01
CA VAL A 108 -17.93 7.72 0.53
C VAL A 108 -18.03 7.78 2.06
N GLY A 109 -19.04 7.13 2.62
CA GLY A 109 -19.27 7.05 4.07
C GLY A 109 -18.35 6.04 4.75
N SER A 110 -18.21 6.17 6.07
CA SER A 110 -17.37 5.26 6.88
C SER A 110 -17.86 3.81 6.83
N GLY A 111 -19.18 3.59 6.72
CA GLY A 111 -19.78 2.27 6.57
C GLY A 111 -19.37 1.61 5.26
N LEU A 112 -19.40 2.34 4.14
CA LEU A 112 -18.96 1.83 2.85
C LEU A 112 -17.46 1.51 2.84
N TRP A 113 -16.61 2.40 3.37
CA TRP A 113 -15.17 2.11 3.51
C TRP A 113 -14.89 0.81 4.27
N LEU A 114 -15.56 0.64 5.42
CA LEU A 114 -15.41 -0.55 6.24
C LEU A 114 -15.90 -1.80 5.52
N TRP A 115 -17.07 -1.74 4.88
CA TRP A 115 -17.63 -2.86 4.13
C TRP A 115 -16.73 -3.29 2.96
N LEU A 116 -16.20 -2.35 2.18
CA LEU A 116 -15.27 -2.65 1.09
C LEU A 116 -14.01 -3.35 1.63
N ALA A 117 -13.45 -2.87 2.75
CA ALA A 117 -12.29 -3.50 3.38
C ALA A 117 -12.59 -4.92 3.88
N LEU A 118 -13.75 -5.14 4.50
CA LEU A 118 -14.17 -6.46 4.98
C LEU A 118 -14.36 -7.46 3.83
N CYS A 119 -14.94 -7.03 2.71
CA CYS A 119 -15.09 -7.88 1.52
C CYS A 119 -13.72 -8.27 0.94
N LEU A 120 -12.79 -7.33 0.82
CA LEU A 120 -11.43 -7.62 0.35
C LEU A 120 -10.68 -8.58 1.29
N LEU A 121 -10.83 -8.42 2.61
CA LEU A 121 -10.26 -9.34 3.60
C LEU A 121 -10.87 -10.74 3.51
N ALA A 122 -12.19 -10.85 3.36
CA ALA A 122 -12.88 -12.13 3.17
C ALA A 122 -12.42 -12.84 1.89
N CYS A 123 -12.29 -12.10 0.78
CA CYS A 123 -11.75 -12.64 -0.47
C CYS A 123 -10.31 -13.12 -0.29
N SER A 124 -9.44 -12.32 0.37
CA SER A 124 -8.04 -12.69 0.56
C SER A 124 -7.88 -13.93 1.45
N ASP A 125 -8.66 -14.05 2.53
CA ASP A 125 -8.67 -15.25 3.40
C ASP A 125 -9.15 -16.49 2.62
N ALA A 126 -10.26 -16.38 1.87
CA ALA A 126 -10.79 -17.47 1.06
C ALA A 126 -9.78 -17.94 0.00
N ILE A 127 -9.15 -17.01 -0.74
CA ILE A 127 -8.11 -17.33 -1.73
C ILE A 127 -6.92 -18.03 -1.10
N ARG A 128 -6.44 -17.57 0.06
CA ARG A 128 -5.33 -18.20 0.80
C ARG A 128 -5.65 -19.63 1.23
N ARG A 129 -6.92 -19.93 1.54
CA ARG A 129 -7.39 -21.27 1.92
C ARG A 129 -7.64 -22.17 0.71
N LEU A 130 -8.04 -21.62 -0.43
CA LEU A 130 -8.35 -22.37 -1.65
C LEU A 130 -7.13 -22.80 -2.44
N ILE A 131 -6.12 -21.94 -2.50
CA ILE A 131 -5.01 -22.04 -3.44
C ILE A 131 -3.67 -22.03 -2.69
N SER A 132 -2.90 -23.10 -2.82
CA SER A 132 -1.56 -23.21 -2.24
C SER A 132 -0.51 -22.42 -3.05
N SER A 133 -0.61 -22.42 -4.38
CA SER A 133 0.32 -21.73 -5.28
C SER A 133 0.29 -20.22 -5.06
N ALA A 134 1.46 -19.62 -4.83
CA ALA A 134 1.59 -18.18 -4.63
C ALA A 134 1.21 -17.37 -5.89
N VAL A 135 1.51 -17.89 -7.09
CA VAL A 135 1.17 -17.22 -8.36
C VAL A 135 -0.34 -17.19 -8.57
N TRP A 136 -1.03 -18.31 -8.37
CA TRP A 136 -2.50 -18.35 -8.52
C TRP A 136 -3.21 -17.54 -7.44
N ARG A 137 -2.68 -17.48 -6.21
CA ARG A 137 -3.20 -16.54 -5.19
C ARG A 137 -3.08 -15.09 -5.65
N TRP A 138 -1.94 -14.72 -6.25
CA TRP A 138 -1.75 -13.38 -6.79
C TRP A 138 -2.75 -13.08 -7.91
N VAL A 139 -2.90 -14.00 -8.87
CA VAL A 139 -3.86 -13.86 -9.99
C VAL A 139 -5.28 -13.67 -9.48
N LEU A 140 -5.75 -14.49 -8.55
CA LEU A 140 -7.11 -14.36 -7.99
C LEU A 140 -7.30 -13.05 -7.22
N ASN A 141 -6.29 -12.56 -6.49
CA ASN A 141 -6.41 -11.25 -5.82
C ASN A 141 -6.43 -10.10 -6.83
N ALA A 142 -5.69 -10.21 -7.93
CA ALA A 142 -5.69 -9.21 -9.00
C ALA A 142 -7.05 -9.17 -9.72
N GLN A 143 -7.67 -10.33 -9.94
CA GLN A 143 -8.94 -10.45 -10.66
C GLN A 143 -10.09 -9.68 -9.97
N ILE A 144 -10.10 -9.63 -8.62
CA ILE A 144 -11.14 -8.92 -7.84
C ILE A 144 -11.30 -7.46 -8.29
N TRP A 145 -10.23 -6.84 -8.81
CA TRP A 145 -10.22 -5.45 -9.23
C TRP A 145 -10.72 -5.23 -10.66
N CYS A 146 -10.88 -6.28 -11.49
CA CYS A 146 -11.27 -6.13 -12.89
C CYS A 146 -12.62 -5.40 -13.06
N ILE A 147 -13.65 -5.83 -12.33
CA ILE A 147 -14.98 -5.22 -12.41
C ILE A 147 -15.02 -3.82 -11.77
N PRO A 148 -14.49 -3.58 -10.56
CA PRO A 148 -14.38 -2.23 -10.00
C PRO A 148 -13.64 -1.24 -10.91
N LEU A 149 -12.55 -1.67 -11.55
CA LEU A 149 -11.84 -0.83 -12.51
C LEU A 149 -12.69 -0.56 -13.75
N PHE A 150 -13.40 -1.56 -14.28
CA PHE A 150 -14.34 -1.36 -15.37
C PHE A 150 -15.43 -0.33 -14.99
N LEU A 151 -16.01 -0.40 -13.79
CA LEU A 151 -16.99 0.57 -13.28
C LEU A 151 -16.40 1.98 -13.12
N LEU A 152 -15.11 2.07 -12.74
CA LEU A 152 -14.40 3.34 -12.65
C LEU A 152 -14.23 3.99 -14.03
N PHE A 153 -13.86 3.20 -15.05
CA PHE A 153 -13.65 3.70 -16.42
C PHE A 153 -14.93 3.86 -17.23
N SER A 154 -16.03 3.17 -16.87
CA SER A 154 -17.32 3.31 -17.56
C SER A 154 -18.02 4.64 -17.26
N GLY A 155 -17.58 5.36 -16.22
CA GLY A 155 -18.14 6.64 -15.82
C GLY A 155 -19.31 6.55 -14.84
N GLU A 156 -19.72 5.33 -14.42
CA GLU A 156 -20.78 5.09 -13.43
C GLU A 156 -20.51 5.80 -12.09
N LEU A 157 -19.23 6.05 -11.78
CA LEU A 157 -18.78 6.66 -10.54
C LEU A 157 -18.55 8.17 -10.65
N ASN A 158 -18.65 8.77 -11.84
CA ASN A 158 -18.23 10.16 -12.10
C ASN A 158 -18.96 11.21 -11.25
N ASN A 159 -20.16 10.89 -10.77
CA ASN A 159 -20.92 11.77 -9.89
C ASN A 159 -20.41 11.80 -8.44
N LEU A 160 -19.55 10.86 -8.04
CA LEU A 160 -18.88 10.90 -6.74
C LEU A 160 -18.01 12.15 -6.64
N SER A 161 -18.06 12.81 -5.48
CA SER A 161 -17.35 14.06 -5.22
C SER A 161 -15.84 13.93 -5.45
N LEU A 162 -15.26 12.78 -5.09
CA LEU A 162 -13.86 12.45 -5.36
C LEU A 162 -13.50 12.48 -6.85
N LEU A 163 -14.34 11.87 -7.71
CA LEU A 163 -14.06 11.82 -9.15
C LEU A 163 -14.36 13.15 -9.84
N LYS A 164 -15.35 13.92 -9.34
CA LYS A 164 -15.52 15.32 -9.74
C LYS A 164 -14.29 16.15 -9.39
N GLU A 165 -13.70 15.96 -8.21
CA GLU A 165 -12.48 16.68 -7.80
C GLU A 165 -11.27 16.26 -8.65
N TYR A 166 -11.12 14.97 -8.95
CA TYR A 166 -10.11 14.46 -9.88
C TYR A 166 -10.23 15.10 -11.27
N ALA A 167 -11.42 15.07 -11.87
CA ALA A 167 -11.65 15.62 -13.20
C ALA A 167 -11.33 17.13 -13.26
N ASN A 168 -11.62 17.87 -12.19
CA ASN A 168 -11.31 19.29 -12.09
C ASN A 168 -9.82 19.60 -11.83
N ARG A 169 -9.03 18.62 -11.39
CA ARG A 169 -7.62 18.79 -10.97
C ARG A 169 -6.69 17.76 -11.61
N GLN A 170 -7.03 17.30 -12.80
CA GLN A 170 -6.31 16.21 -13.45
C GLN A 170 -4.83 16.53 -13.65
N GLU A 171 -4.49 17.73 -14.14
CA GLU A 171 -3.09 18.16 -14.30
C GLU A 171 -2.31 18.12 -12.98
N VAL A 172 -2.91 18.63 -11.90
CA VAL A 172 -2.29 18.62 -10.56
C VAL A 172 -2.10 17.19 -10.05
N PHE A 173 -3.05 16.30 -10.34
CA PHE A 173 -2.95 14.89 -9.99
C PHE A 173 -1.82 14.19 -10.76
N ASP A 174 -1.71 14.44 -12.06
CA ASP A 174 -0.70 13.83 -12.93
C ASP A 174 0.71 14.29 -12.52
N ASP A 175 0.88 15.58 -12.21
CA ASP A 175 2.12 16.13 -11.64
C ASP A 175 2.45 15.50 -10.29
N ALA A 176 1.46 15.37 -9.41
CA ALA A 176 1.63 14.72 -8.11
C ALA A 176 2.05 13.25 -8.27
N LEU A 177 1.46 12.51 -9.20
CA LEU A 177 1.85 11.13 -9.50
C LEU A 177 3.31 11.06 -9.98
N ALA A 178 3.69 11.91 -10.94
CA ALA A 178 5.05 11.96 -11.48
C ALA A 178 6.09 12.30 -10.39
N GLN A 179 5.79 13.28 -9.54
CA GLN A 179 6.64 13.63 -8.40
C GLN A 179 6.74 12.48 -7.38
N HIS A 180 5.62 11.81 -7.07
CA HIS A 180 5.62 10.70 -6.11
C HIS A 180 6.46 9.52 -6.60
N LEU A 181 6.39 9.20 -7.89
CA LEU A 181 7.24 8.19 -8.52
C LEU A 181 8.71 8.63 -8.56
N THR A 182 8.98 9.91 -8.83
CA THR A 182 10.33 10.48 -8.80
C THR A 182 10.95 10.35 -7.40
N ILE A 183 10.20 10.65 -6.35
CA ILE A 183 10.65 10.47 -4.95
C ILE A 183 10.92 8.98 -4.67
N LEU A 184 10.01 8.09 -5.10
CA LEU A 184 10.13 6.65 -4.87
C LEU A 184 11.41 6.07 -5.53
N PHE A 185 11.56 6.25 -6.84
CA PHE A 185 12.72 5.71 -7.57
C PHE A 185 14.01 6.46 -7.22
N GLY A 186 13.92 7.78 -7.05
CA GLY A 186 15.02 8.63 -6.60
C GLY A 186 15.50 8.30 -5.19
N THR A 187 14.68 7.64 -4.37
CA THR A 187 15.11 7.09 -3.06
C THR A 187 15.68 5.68 -3.21
N LEU A 188 14.94 4.78 -3.87
CA LEU A 188 15.29 3.36 -3.92
C LEU A 188 16.63 3.10 -4.61
N PHE A 189 16.91 3.82 -5.69
CA PHE A 189 18.15 3.65 -6.43
C PHE A 189 19.40 3.97 -5.59
N PRO A 190 19.56 5.18 -5.02
CA PRO A 190 20.70 5.46 -4.14
C PRO A 190 20.69 4.63 -2.85
N ALA A 191 19.52 4.30 -2.30
CA ALA A 191 19.44 3.42 -1.13
C ALA A 191 20.02 2.03 -1.41
N LEU A 192 19.77 1.46 -2.60
CA LEU A 192 20.37 0.20 -3.02
C LEU A 192 21.88 0.34 -3.27
N LEU A 193 22.31 1.42 -3.93
CA LEU A 193 23.72 1.69 -4.20
C LEU A 193 24.55 1.86 -2.92
N LEU A 194 23.97 2.39 -1.85
CA LEU A 194 24.65 2.56 -0.57
C LEU A 194 24.43 1.36 0.37
N GLY A 195 23.20 0.86 0.45
CA GLY A 195 22.79 -0.18 1.38
C GLY A 195 23.37 -1.55 1.04
N ILE A 196 23.49 -1.92 -0.24
CA ILE A 196 24.09 -3.21 -0.63
C ILE A 196 25.58 -3.25 -0.27
N PRO A 197 26.43 -2.30 -0.69
CA PRO A 197 27.85 -2.31 -0.31
C PRO A 197 28.06 -2.22 1.19
N LEU A 198 27.29 -1.38 1.90
CA LEU A 198 27.38 -1.26 3.36
C LEU A 198 27.00 -2.58 4.04
N GLY A 199 25.94 -3.25 3.58
CA GLY A 199 25.53 -4.58 4.05
C GLY A 199 26.59 -5.66 3.78
N MET A 200 27.17 -5.68 2.59
CA MET A 200 28.27 -6.59 2.23
C MET A 200 29.50 -6.37 3.11
N TRP A 201 29.82 -5.12 3.42
CA TRP A 201 30.93 -4.76 4.30
C TRP A 201 30.68 -5.21 5.75
N CYS A 202 29.47 -5.00 6.26
CA CYS A 202 29.03 -5.50 7.57
C CYS A 202 29.04 -7.02 7.65
N TYR A 203 28.63 -7.72 6.59
CA TYR A 203 28.70 -9.18 6.52
C TYR A 203 30.15 -9.68 6.63
N ARG A 204 31.09 -9.04 5.92
CA ARG A 204 32.52 -9.41 5.96
C ARG A 204 33.22 -9.03 7.28
N HIS A 205 32.70 -8.07 8.03
CA HIS A 205 33.28 -7.61 9.29
C HIS A 205 32.25 -7.66 10.42
N PRO A 206 31.95 -8.85 10.99
CA PRO A 206 30.95 -9.01 12.05
C PRO A 206 31.13 -8.06 13.25
N SER A 207 32.39 -7.76 13.62
CA SER A 207 32.70 -6.84 14.72
C SER A 207 32.18 -5.40 14.51
N ARG A 208 31.96 -4.98 13.27
CA ARG A 208 31.45 -3.63 12.93
C ARG A 208 29.93 -3.56 12.83
N GLN A 209 29.24 -4.71 12.81
CA GLN A 209 27.78 -4.76 12.64
C GLN A 209 27.05 -4.00 13.74
N GLY A 210 27.45 -4.19 15.00
CA GLY A 210 26.82 -3.55 16.15
C GLY A 210 26.82 -2.02 16.03
N GLY A 211 27.97 -1.42 15.72
CA GLY A 211 28.11 0.03 15.55
C GLY A 211 27.30 0.59 14.39
N VAL A 212 27.37 -0.05 13.21
CA VAL A 212 26.60 0.39 12.03
C VAL A 212 25.10 0.28 12.28
N PHE A 213 24.64 -0.85 12.83
CA PHE A 213 23.22 -1.03 13.16
C PHE A 213 22.75 -0.07 14.24
N ALA A 214 23.59 0.27 15.22
CA ALA A 214 23.25 1.28 16.22
C ALA A 214 23.01 2.65 15.56
N VAL A 215 23.93 3.13 14.73
CA VAL A 215 23.80 4.43 14.02
C VAL A 215 22.55 4.44 13.13
N LEU A 216 22.39 3.42 12.29
CA LEU A 216 21.25 3.31 11.38
C LEU A 216 19.91 3.17 12.14
N ASN A 217 19.91 2.56 13.32
CA ASN A 217 18.73 2.49 14.19
C ASN A 217 18.40 3.86 14.78
N VAL A 218 19.38 4.59 15.32
CA VAL A 218 19.17 5.95 15.84
C VAL A 218 18.51 6.84 14.79
N ILE A 219 18.98 6.79 13.54
CA ILE A 219 18.37 7.53 12.43
C ILE A 219 16.88 7.19 12.26
N GLN A 220 16.52 5.90 12.24
CA GLN A 220 15.13 5.48 12.08
C GLN A 220 14.24 5.78 13.30
N THR A 221 14.82 6.02 14.48
CA THR A 221 14.05 6.42 15.65
C THR A 221 13.72 7.91 15.69
N ILE A 222 14.43 8.75 14.92
CA ILE A 222 14.11 10.17 14.79
C ILE A 222 12.85 10.30 13.95
N PRO A 223 11.75 10.93 14.41
CA PRO A 223 10.54 11.12 13.61
C PRO A 223 10.84 11.73 12.24
N SER A 224 10.23 11.22 11.16
CA SER A 224 10.58 11.61 9.79
C SER A 224 10.44 13.12 9.54
N VAL A 225 9.38 13.73 10.07
CA VAL A 225 9.16 15.20 10.03
C VAL A 225 10.31 15.96 10.70
N ALA A 226 10.80 15.48 11.84
CA ALA A 226 11.91 16.10 12.56
C ALA A 226 13.23 15.93 11.81
N LEU A 227 13.49 14.75 11.21
CA LEU A 227 14.68 14.53 10.39
C LEU A 227 14.67 15.45 9.16
N PHE A 228 13.52 15.61 8.50
CA PHE A 228 13.39 16.56 7.39
C PHE A 228 13.74 17.99 7.85
N GLY A 229 13.18 18.44 8.98
CA GLY A 229 13.48 19.76 9.55
C GLY A 229 14.97 19.93 9.92
N LEU A 230 15.61 18.90 10.47
CA LEU A 230 17.02 18.90 10.84
C LEU A 230 17.93 19.05 9.61
N LEU A 231 17.53 18.53 8.46
CA LEU A 231 18.29 18.65 7.21
C LEU A 231 18.20 20.04 6.55
N ILE A 232 17.21 20.85 6.89
CA ILE A 232 16.98 22.15 6.24
C ILE A 232 18.18 23.08 6.44
N ALA A 233 18.57 23.34 7.69
CA ALA A 233 19.61 24.32 8.01
C ALA A 233 21.01 23.90 7.48
N PRO A 234 21.46 22.64 7.64
CA PRO A 234 22.73 22.19 7.08
C PRO A 234 22.78 22.28 5.55
N LEU A 235 21.71 21.86 4.85
CA LEU A 235 21.67 21.91 3.38
C LEU A 235 21.61 23.36 2.87
N ALA A 236 20.80 24.23 3.50
CA ALA A 236 20.75 25.63 3.15
C ALA A 236 22.12 26.32 3.35
N GLY A 237 22.82 26.02 4.46
CA GLY A 237 24.17 26.51 4.71
C GLY A 237 25.19 26.00 3.69
N LEU A 238 25.08 24.74 3.28
CA LEU A 238 25.96 24.11 2.29
C LEU A 238 25.77 24.71 0.88
N VAL A 239 24.54 24.97 0.46
CA VAL A 239 24.24 25.66 -0.81
C VAL A 239 24.72 27.11 -0.78
N LYS A 240 24.60 27.79 0.37
CA LYS A 240 25.14 29.15 0.55
C LYS A 240 26.67 29.20 0.42
N SER A 241 27.36 28.20 0.97
CA SER A 241 28.82 28.09 0.87
C SER A 241 29.31 27.65 -0.51
N PHE A 242 28.52 26.85 -1.24
CA PHE A 242 28.86 26.34 -2.57
C PHE A 242 27.69 26.58 -3.54
N PRO A 243 27.59 27.78 -4.16
CA PRO A 243 26.47 28.16 -5.03
C PRO A 243 26.26 27.22 -6.23
N VAL A 244 27.31 26.54 -6.69
CA VAL A 244 27.24 25.52 -7.74
C VAL A 244 26.25 24.40 -7.39
N LEU A 245 26.09 24.07 -6.11
CA LEU A 245 25.14 23.04 -5.67
C LEU A 245 23.68 23.46 -5.91
N GLY A 246 23.38 24.75 -5.79
CA GLY A 246 22.07 25.29 -6.14
C GLY A 246 21.74 25.11 -7.62
N THR A 247 22.73 25.25 -8.50
CA THR A 247 22.55 25.01 -9.95
C THR A 247 22.32 23.53 -10.29
N LEU A 248 22.74 22.62 -9.41
CA LEU A 248 22.47 21.17 -9.51
C LEU A 248 21.12 20.78 -8.89
N GLY A 249 20.31 21.75 -8.44
CA GLY A 249 19.00 21.51 -7.84
C GLY A 249 19.05 21.08 -6.37
N ILE A 250 20.18 21.26 -5.68
CA ILE A 250 20.30 21.02 -4.23
C ILE A 250 19.71 22.23 -3.50
N ALA A 251 18.72 21.98 -2.65
CA ALA A 251 18.07 22.99 -1.84
C ALA A 251 17.91 22.54 -0.38
N GLY A 252 17.70 23.51 0.52
CA GLY A 252 17.42 23.26 1.93
C GLY A 252 16.02 22.68 2.17
N THR A 253 15.08 22.89 1.25
CA THR A 253 13.73 22.34 1.29
C THR A 253 13.43 21.64 -0.04
N GLY A 254 12.31 20.92 -0.12
CA GLY A 254 11.87 20.25 -1.32
C GLY A 254 12.43 18.84 -1.47
N LEU A 255 12.76 18.47 -2.71
CA LEU A 255 13.11 17.11 -3.10
C LEU A 255 14.41 16.61 -2.45
N THR A 256 15.44 17.45 -2.35
CA THR A 256 16.77 17.03 -1.87
C THR A 256 16.77 16.50 -0.42
N PRO A 257 16.30 17.27 0.59
CA PRO A 257 16.22 16.75 1.96
C PRO A 257 15.28 15.55 2.08
N ALA A 258 14.21 15.50 1.28
CA ALA A 258 13.31 14.35 1.25
C ALA A 258 14.03 13.08 0.80
N LEU A 259 14.75 13.12 -0.33
CA LEU A 259 15.52 11.98 -0.83
C LEU A 259 16.59 11.53 0.16
N ILE A 260 17.33 12.47 0.76
CA ILE A 260 18.37 12.14 1.75
C ILE A 260 17.76 11.39 2.94
N ALA A 261 16.72 11.95 3.57
CA ALA A 261 16.08 11.32 4.73
C ALA A 261 15.44 9.97 4.38
N LEU A 262 14.75 9.86 3.23
CA LEU A 262 14.16 8.60 2.80
C LEU A 262 15.22 7.53 2.50
N VAL A 263 16.36 7.92 1.91
CA VAL A 263 17.51 7.02 1.70
C VAL A 263 18.04 6.54 3.04
N LEU A 264 18.28 7.46 3.98
CA LEU A 264 18.77 7.13 5.32
C LEU A 264 17.85 6.15 6.05
N TYR A 265 16.54 6.32 5.93
CA TYR A 265 15.53 5.41 6.46
C TYR A 265 15.57 4.03 5.79
N ALA A 266 15.75 4.00 4.46
CA ALA A 266 15.86 2.76 3.69
C ALA A 266 17.14 1.97 4.00
N LEU A 267 18.21 2.61 4.49
CA LEU A 267 19.50 1.94 4.72
C LEU A 267 19.42 0.81 5.74
N LEU A 268 18.80 1.01 6.92
CA LEU A 268 18.82 -0.02 7.97
C LEU A 268 18.17 -1.35 7.52
N PRO A 269 16.92 -1.38 7.03
CA PRO A 269 16.31 -2.62 6.55
C PRO A 269 17.07 -3.23 5.36
N LEU A 270 17.66 -2.43 4.45
CA LEU A 270 18.48 -2.96 3.35
C LEU A 270 19.77 -3.62 3.87
N VAL A 271 20.53 -2.94 4.72
CA VAL A 271 21.80 -3.46 5.27
C VAL A 271 21.53 -4.70 6.11
N ARG A 272 20.50 -4.68 6.98
CA ARG A 272 20.07 -5.87 7.75
C ARG A 272 19.64 -7.01 6.83
N GLY A 273 18.90 -6.70 5.77
CA GLY A 273 18.47 -7.66 4.77
C GLY A 273 19.64 -8.36 4.07
N VAL A 274 20.69 -7.59 3.72
CA VAL A 274 21.91 -8.13 3.11
C VAL A 274 22.67 -9.03 4.08
N VAL A 275 22.91 -8.57 5.31
CA VAL A 275 23.62 -9.37 6.32
C VAL A 275 22.85 -10.64 6.62
N ALA A 276 21.54 -10.56 6.88
CA ALA A 276 20.72 -11.74 7.15
C ALA A 276 20.65 -12.69 5.94
N GLY A 277 20.56 -12.15 4.71
CA GLY A 277 20.50 -12.93 3.48
C GLY A 277 21.74 -13.74 3.20
N LEU A 278 22.91 -13.24 3.58
CA LEU A 278 24.18 -13.95 3.41
C LEU A 278 24.48 -14.87 4.60
N SER A 279 24.12 -14.46 5.82
CA SER A 279 24.34 -15.26 7.02
C SER A 279 23.43 -16.49 7.14
N GLN A 280 22.29 -16.54 6.42
CA GLN A 280 21.40 -17.71 6.44
C GLN A 280 21.95 -18.91 5.63
N ILE A 281 23.02 -18.72 4.86
CA ILE A 281 23.59 -19.78 4.02
C ILE A 281 24.39 -20.74 4.91
N ALA A 282 24.09 -22.04 4.82
CA ALA A 282 24.76 -23.05 5.62
C ALA A 282 26.28 -23.08 5.33
N PRO A 283 27.14 -23.13 6.37
CA PRO A 283 28.59 -23.23 6.20
C PRO A 283 29.00 -24.40 5.30
N ASP A 284 28.38 -25.57 5.45
CA ASP A 284 28.65 -26.78 4.68
C ASP A 284 28.48 -26.59 3.17
N VAL A 285 27.53 -25.74 2.76
CA VAL A 285 27.33 -25.39 1.33
C VAL A 285 28.50 -24.57 0.82
N LEU A 286 29.02 -23.66 1.63
CA LEU A 286 30.19 -22.85 1.29
C LEU A 286 31.47 -23.69 1.28
N GLU A 287 31.66 -24.58 2.26
CA GLU A 287 32.81 -25.50 2.29
C GLU A 287 32.82 -26.43 1.08
N SER A 288 31.66 -26.99 0.73
CA SER A 288 31.50 -27.82 -0.47
C SER A 288 31.84 -27.05 -1.75
N ALA A 289 31.43 -25.78 -1.86
CA ALA A 289 31.77 -24.94 -3.00
C ALA A 289 33.29 -24.72 -3.13
N HIS A 290 33.97 -24.46 -2.01
CA HIS A 290 35.42 -24.31 -1.99
C HIS A 290 36.13 -25.63 -2.32
N ALA A 291 35.64 -26.77 -1.81
CA ALA A 291 36.19 -28.10 -2.11
C ALA A 291 36.06 -28.46 -3.60
N MET A 292 35.02 -27.96 -4.29
CA MET A 292 34.87 -28.08 -5.75
C MET A 292 35.75 -27.11 -6.56
N GLY A 293 36.64 -26.35 -5.91
CA GLY A 293 37.56 -25.42 -6.59
C GLY A 293 36.92 -24.10 -7.04
N MET A 294 35.74 -23.73 -6.51
CA MET A 294 35.12 -22.46 -6.86
C MET A 294 35.90 -21.28 -6.27
N SER A 295 36.24 -20.31 -7.11
CA SER A 295 36.76 -19.02 -6.65
C SER A 295 35.70 -18.24 -5.84
N ALA A 296 36.13 -17.29 -5.01
CA ALA A 296 35.21 -16.45 -4.23
C ALA A 296 34.18 -15.72 -5.11
N ARG A 297 34.56 -15.29 -6.31
CA ARG A 297 33.64 -14.66 -7.28
C ARG A 297 32.62 -15.67 -7.80
N GLN A 298 33.03 -16.88 -8.14
CA GLN A 298 32.11 -17.94 -8.59
C GLN A 298 31.16 -18.35 -7.47
N CYS A 299 31.67 -18.56 -6.25
CA CYS A 299 30.85 -18.88 -5.07
C CYS A 299 29.83 -17.77 -4.78
N PHE A 300 30.24 -16.49 -4.87
CA PHE A 300 29.31 -15.38 -4.67
C PHE A 300 28.18 -15.37 -5.71
N TRP A 301 28.50 -15.38 -7.00
CA TRP A 301 27.48 -15.24 -8.07
C TRP A 301 26.63 -16.50 -8.27
N LYS A 302 27.18 -17.70 -8.06
CA LYS A 302 26.48 -18.96 -8.33
C LYS A 302 25.79 -19.56 -7.10
N ILE A 303 26.23 -19.22 -5.88
CA ILE A 303 25.72 -19.83 -4.65
C ILE A 303 25.17 -18.77 -3.72
N GLN A 304 26.01 -17.83 -3.26
CA GLN A 304 25.58 -16.90 -2.21
C GLN A 304 24.45 -15.99 -2.66
N LEU A 305 24.61 -15.34 -3.81
CA LEU A 305 23.62 -14.40 -4.33
C LEU A 305 22.27 -15.07 -4.63
N PRO A 306 22.20 -16.22 -5.34
CA PRO A 306 20.93 -16.92 -5.56
C PRO A 306 20.23 -17.36 -4.27
N LEU A 307 20.97 -17.86 -3.29
CA LEU A 307 20.41 -18.30 -2.00
C LEU A 307 19.97 -17.13 -1.11
N ALA A 308 20.66 -15.99 -1.18
CA ALA A 308 20.32 -14.78 -0.45
C ALA A 308 19.17 -13.98 -1.10
N LEU A 309 19.00 -14.09 -2.42
CA LEU A 309 18.09 -13.27 -3.22
C LEU A 309 16.64 -13.23 -2.67
N PRO A 310 16.01 -14.34 -2.23
CA PRO A 310 14.65 -14.27 -1.68
C PRO A 310 14.54 -13.42 -0.41
N LEU A 311 15.60 -13.29 0.39
CA LEU A 311 15.59 -12.44 1.58
C LEU A 311 15.94 -10.99 1.24
N LEU A 312 16.87 -10.78 0.30
CA LEU A 312 17.16 -9.45 -0.26
C LEU A 312 15.91 -8.80 -0.85
N LEU A 313 15.15 -9.54 -1.66
CA LEU A 313 13.91 -9.05 -2.27
C LEU A 313 12.79 -8.82 -1.26
N ARG A 314 12.70 -9.62 -0.18
CA ARG A 314 11.76 -9.33 0.91
C ARG A 314 12.11 -8.03 1.63
N SER A 315 13.41 -7.77 1.84
CA SER A 315 13.87 -6.55 2.48
C SER A 315 13.61 -5.33 1.59
N LEU A 316 13.91 -5.45 0.30
CA LEU A 316 13.62 -4.41 -0.69
C LEU A 316 12.10 -4.13 -0.81
N ARG A 317 11.26 -5.17 -0.77
CA ARG A 317 9.79 -5.03 -0.74
C ARG A 317 9.33 -4.15 0.43
N VAL A 318 9.79 -4.45 1.64
CA VAL A 318 9.43 -3.67 2.84
C VAL A 318 9.85 -2.21 2.67
N VAL A 319 11.07 -1.99 2.20
CA VAL A 319 11.61 -0.64 1.97
C VAL A 319 10.85 0.13 0.92
N ALA A 320 10.49 -0.50 -0.20
CA ALA A 320 9.72 0.13 -1.26
C ALA A 320 8.33 0.56 -0.77
N VAL A 321 7.61 -0.33 -0.08
CA VAL A 321 6.28 -0.02 0.47
C VAL A 321 6.37 1.08 1.55
N GLN A 322 7.35 1.00 2.44
CA GLN A 322 7.58 2.02 3.46
C GLN A 322 7.90 3.39 2.83
N THR A 323 8.72 3.41 1.78
CA THR A 323 9.09 4.64 1.06
C THR A 323 7.87 5.31 0.42
N VAL A 324 6.95 4.54 -0.18
CA VAL A 324 5.69 5.10 -0.74
C VAL A 324 4.90 5.86 0.32
N GLY A 325 4.79 5.31 1.54
CA GLY A 325 4.09 5.96 2.65
C GLY A 325 4.84 7.18 3.20
N MET A 326 6.16 7.06 3.43
CA MET A 326 6.96 8.16 3.96
C MET A 326 7.09 9.34 2.97
N ALA A 327 7.01 9.08 1.67
CA ALA A 327 7.01 10.10 0.63
C ALA A 327 5.82 11.07 0.76
N VAL A 328 4.67 10.62 1.28
CA VAL A 328 3.53 11.51 1.57
C VAL A 328 3.95 12.59 2.57
N ILE A 329 4.65 12.21 3.63
CA ILE A 329 5.07 13.12 4.70
C ILE A 329 6.10 14.14 4.17
N ALA A 330 6.93 13.75 3.20
CA ALA A 330 7.92 14.63 2.60
C ALA A 330 7.30 15.87 1.91
N ALA A 331 6.01 15.83 1.56
CA ALA A 331 5.31 17.01 1.06
C ALA A 331 5.29 18.18 2.04
N LEU A 332 5.39 17.94 3.36
CA LEU A 332 5.45 19.01 4.38
C LEU A 332 6.65 19.94 4.22
N ILE A 333 7.74 19.45 3.64
CA ILE A 333 8.93 20.25 3.32
C ILE A 333 8.98 20.66 1.85
N GLY A 334 7.88 20.50 1.10
CA GLY A 334 7.76 20.90 -0.29
C GLY A 334 8.28 19.88 -1.30
N ALA A 335 8.46 18.61 -0.93
CA ALA A 335 8.89 17.59 -1.89
C ALA A 335 7.84 17.27 -2.96
N GLY A 336 6.58 17.63 -2.72
CA GLY A 336 5.48 17.41 -3.65
C GLY A 336 4.87 16.02 -3.53
N GLY A 337 4.48 15.44 -4.66
CA GLY A 337 3.86 14.12 -4.72
C GLY A 337 2.40 14.11 -4.25
N PHE A 338 1.83 12.93 -4.04
CA PHE A 338 0.46 12.80 -3.51
C PHE A 338 0.30 13.43 -2.12
N GLY A 339 1.38 13.53 -1.35
CA GLY A 339 1.38 14.23 -0.07
C GLY A 339 0.96 15.69 -0.18
N ALA A 340 1.27 16.38 -1.29
CA ALA A 340 0.86 17.76 -1.48
C ALA A 340 -0.67 17.89 -1.49
N LEU A 341 -1.36 16.98 -2.20
CA LEU A 341 -2.83 16.91 -2.22
C LEU A 341 -3.40 16.60 -0.82
N VAL A 342 -2.78 15.66 -0.10
CA VAL A 342 -3.19 15.30 1.26
C VAL A 342 -3.13 16.52 2.19
N PHE A 343 -1.97 17.18 2.27
CA PHE A 343 -1.81 18.32 3.18
C PHE A 343 -2.61 19.54 2.73
N GLN A 344 -2.72 19.79 1.43
CA GLN A 344 -3.59 20.84 0.92
C GLN A 344 -5.04 20.60 1.33
N GLY A 345 -5.55 19.38 1.16
CA GLY A 345 -6.90 19.01 1.57
C GLY A 345 -7.14 19.12 3.07
N LEU A 346 -6.15 18.74 3.90
CA LEU A 346 -6.23 18.89 5.34
C LEU A 346 -6.28 20.37 5.75
N LEU A 347 -5.41 21.21 5.17
CA LEU A 347 -5.33 22.64 5.46
C LEU A 347 -6.56 23.41 4.97
N SER A 348 -7.22 22.93 3.90
CA SER A 348 -8.44 23.55 3.36
C SER A 348 -9.73 22.86 3.81
N SER A 349 -9.66 21.92 4.77
CA SER A 349 -10.79 21.08 5.21
C SER A 349 -11.58 20.43 4.06
N ALA A 350 -10.90 20.09 2.96
CA ALA A 350 -11.47 19.48 1.78
C ALA A 350 -11.16 17.97 1.74
N LEU A 351 -12.05 17.16 2.33
CA LEU A 351 -11.85 15.72 2.45
C LEU A 351 -11.64 15.01 1.11
N ASP A 352 -12.33 15.43 0.05
CA ASP A 352 -12.15 14.85 -1.28
C ASP A 352 -10.73 15.07 -1.83
N LEU A 353 -10.11 16.21 -1.52
CA LEU A 353 -8.73 16.48 -1.90
C LEU A 353 -7.74 15.63 -1.09
N VAL A 354 -8.05 15.39 0.19
CA VAL A 354 -7.29 14.43 1.03
C VAL A 354 -7.37 13.04 0.42
N LEU A 355 -8.57 12.56 0.10
CA LEU A 355 -8.77 11.26 -0.53
C LEU A 355 -8.09 11.16 -1.90
N LEU A 356 -8.07 12.25 -2.67
CA LEU A 356 -7.40 12.33 -3.97
C LEU A 356 -5.88 12.08 -3.86
N GLY A 357 -5.26 12.35 -2.71
CA GLY A 357 -3.88 11.95 -2.42
C GLY A 357 -3.74 10.59 -1.73
N VAL A 358 -4.61 10.28 -0.76
CA VAL A 358 -4.50 9.05 0.05
C VAL A 358 -4.82 7.79 -0.75
N VAL A 359 -5.92 7.78 -1.52
CA VAL A 359 -6.35 6.60 -2.30
C VAL A 359 -5.28 6.14 -3.30
N PRO A 360 -4.72 7.00 -4.17
CA PRO A 360 -3.68 6.55 -5.09
C PRO A 360 -2.37 6.19 -4.38
N THR A 361 -2.05 6.81 -3.24
CA THR A 361 -0.89 6.40 -2.42
C THR A 361 -1.05 4.95 -1.94
N ILE A 362 -2.22 4.61 -1.37
CA ILE A 362 -2.51 3.25 -0.90
C ILE A 362 -2.51 2.28 -2.10
N ALA A 363 -3.13 2.66 -3.22
CA ALA A 363 -3.14 1.85 -4.43
C ALA A 363 -1.71 1.58 -4.92
N LEU A 364 -0.84 2.60 -4.98
CA LEU A 364 0.56 2.44 -5.37
C LEU A 364 1.31 1.53 -4.41
N ALA A 365 1.12 1.68 -3.09
CA ALA A 365 1.75 0.81 -2.10
C ALA A 365 1.32 -0.67 -2.27
N VAL A 366 0.02 -0.91 -2.50
CA VAL A 366 -0.52 -2.26 -2.75
C VAL A 366 0.01 -2.84 -4.06
N VAL A 367 0.09 -2.04 -5.14
CA VAL A 367 0.65 -2.47 -6.42
C VAL A 367 2.12 -2.84 -6.28
N VAL A 368 2.93 -1.99 -5.63
CA VAL A 368 4.35 -2.26 -5.36
C VAL A 368 4.50 -3.55 -4.54
N ASP A 369 3.73 -3.70 -3.46
CA ASP A 369 3.74 -4.90 -2.61
C ASP A 369 3.38 -6.17 -3.41
N ALA A 370 2.33 -6.08 -4.24
CA ALA A 370 1.85 -7.17 -5.07
C ALA A 370 2.88 -7.58 -6.14
N LEU A 371 3.55 -6.63 -6.78
CA LEU A 371 4.59 -6.90 -7.77
C LEU A 371 5.78 -7.63 -7.13
N PHE A 372 6.25 -7.19 -5.96
CA PHE A 372 7.28 -7.91 -5.22
C PHE A 372 6.83 -9.30 -4.77
N ALA A 373 5.57 -9.45 -4.35
CA ALA A 373 5.00 -10.75 -3.98
C ALA A 373 5.00 -11.73 -5.17
N LEU A 374 4.63 -11.25 -6.36
CA LEU A 374 4.68 -12.03 -7.60
C LEU A 374 6.13 -12.39 -7.95
N TRP A 375 7.05 -11.44 -7.89
CA TRP A 375 8.47 -11.71 -8.19
C TRP A 375 9.06 -12.79 -7.28
N LEU A 376 8.78 -12.71 -5.98
CA LEU A 376 9.17 -13.73 -5.00
C LEU A 376 8.53 -15.10 -5.29
N ALA A 377 7.26 -15.12 -5.70
CA ALA A 377 6.56 -16.35 -6.06
C ALA A 377 7.20 -17.05 -7.27
N LEU A 378 7.58 -16.27 -8.29
CA LEU A 378 8.22 -16.78 -9.51
C LEU A 378 9.62 -17.35 -9.23
N ILE A 379 10.40 -16.71 -8.35
CA ILE A 379 11.74 -17.19 -7.96
C ILE A 379 11.65 -18.52 -7.22
N ARG A 380 10.72 -18.66 -6.27
CA ARG A 380 10.57 -19.90 -5.50
C ARG A 380 10.13 -21.08 -6.36
N ARG A 381 9.31 -20.83 -7.38
CA ARG A 381 8.88 -21.89 -8.31
C ARG A 381 10.07 -22.49 -9.04
N ARG A 382 10.95 -21.65 -9.60
CA ARG A 382 12.19 -22.09 -10.28
C ARG A 382 13.20 -22.79 -9.37
N ALA A 383 13.11 -22.63 -8.05
CA ALA A 383 14.00 -23.31 -7.12
C ALA A 383 13.50 -24.70 -6.73
N ASN A 384 12.23 -25.00 -6.99
CA ASN A 384 11.58 -26.28 -6.71
C ASN A 384 11.37 -27.14 -7.97
N ASP A 385 11.55 -26.55 -9.15
CA ASP A 385 11.62 -27.22 -10.46
C ASP A 385 13.09 -27.50 -10.78
#